data_AF-A0A419HP85-F1
#
_entry.id   AF-A0A419HP85-F1
#
_cell.length_a   1.000
_cell.length_b   1.000
_cell.length_c   1.000
_cell.angle_alpha   90.00
_cell.angle_beta   90.00
_cell.angle_gamma   90.00
#
_symmetry.space_group_name_H-M   'P 1'
#
loop_
_entity.id
_entity.type
_entity.pdbx_description
1 polymer ?
#
loop_
_entity_poly.entity_id
_entity_poly.type
_entity_poly.pdbx_seq_one_letter_code
_entity_poly.pdbx_strand_id
1 'polypeptide(L)'
;MGNNVLFLALIAAFVLMIFFTGRKQRKAMAQQQELQNSLTAGDRVMTSSGLYGTVVETDEDTIDIEIADGVVTTWLRAAVREKVQETVALDEADEVTHSADTEASEEIKDVVEAAKKDENSK
;
A
#
# COMPACT_ATOMS: atom_id res chain seq x y z
N MET A 1 15.41 -43.07 -5.64
CA MET A 1 15.13 -42.06 -6.69
C MET A 1 13.98 -41.11 -6.29
N GLY A 2 13.87 -40.72 -5.00
CA GLY A 2 12.72 -39.95 -4.47
C GLY A 2 13.04 -38.62 -3.80
N ASN A 3 14.31 -38.34 -3.44
CA ASN A 3 14.68 -37.10 -2.75
C ASN A 3 14.74 -35.87 -3.68
N ASN A 4 15.07 -36.06 -4.95
CA ASN A 4 15.24 -34.95 -5.90
C ASN A 4 13.88 -34.32 -6.27
N VAL A 5 12.81 -35.13 -6.33
CA VAL A 5 11.45 -34.63 -6.59
C VAL A 5 10.94 -33.80 -5.41
N LEU A 6 11.22 -34.22 -4.17
CA LEU A 6 10.87 -33.44 -2.98
C LEU A 6 11.65 -32.12 -2.91
N PHE A 7 12.95 -32.13 -3.24
CA PHE A 7 13.76 -30.91 -3.32
C PHE A 7 13.27 -29.95 -4.40
N LEU A 8 12.93 -30.46 -5.60
CA LEU A 8 12.36 -29.64 -6.67
C LEU A 8 10.99 -29.08 -6.29
N ALA A 9 10.14 -29.86 -5.61
CA ALA A 9 8.85 -29.40 -5.11
C ALA A 9 8.99 -28.29 -4.04
N LEU A 10 9.97 -28.41 -3.14
CA LEU A 10 10.26 -27.37 -2.14
C LEU A 10 10.76 -26.07 -2.79
N ILE A 11 11.66 -26.16 -3.77
CA ILE A 11 12.14 -24.97 -4.50
C ILE A 11 10.98 -24.31 -5.25
N ALA A 12 10.13 -25.09 -5.92
CA ALA A 12 8.96 -24.57 -6.61
C ALA A 12 8.00 -23.85 -5.66
N ALA A 13 7.71 -24.45 -4.49
CA ALA A 13 6.87 -23.81 -3.47
C ALA A 13 7.48 -22.50 -2.94
N PHE A 14 8.79 -22.46 -2.73
CA PHE A 14 9.49 -21.27 -2.26
C PHE A 14 9.47 -20.13 -3.31
N VAL A 15 9.67 -20.47 -4.59
CA VAL A 15 9.58 -19.50 -5.70
C VAL A 15 8.17 -18.93 -5.80
N LEU A 16 7.13 -19.76 -5.68
CA LEU A 16 5.74 -19.31 -5.69
C LEU A 16 5.43 -18.38 -4.50
N MET A 17 5.94 -18.70 -3.31
CA MET A 17 5.77 -17.85 -2.12
C MET A 17 6.45 -16.48 -2.28
N ILE A 18 7.69 -16.45 -2.78
CA ILE A 18 8.43 -15.20 -3.03
C ILE A 18 7.72 -14.36 -4.10
N PHE A 19 7.23 -14.98 -5.16
CA PHE A 19 6.51 -14.28 -6.22
C PHE A 19 5.24 -13.60 -5.68
N PHE A 20 4.46 -14.32 -4.88
CA PHE A 20 3.22 -13.77 -4.31
C PHE A 20 3.47 -12.65 -3.29
N THR A 21 4.44 -12.81 -2.39
CA THR A 21 4.75 -11.77 -1.39
C THR A 21 5.45 -10.55 -2.00
N GLY A 22 6.37 -10.76 -2.93
CA GLY A 22 7.13 -9.69 -3.58
C GLY A 22 6.22 -8.76 -4.38
N ARG A 23 5.19 -9.28 -5.05
CA ARG A 23 4.20 -8.46 -5.76
C ARG A 23 3.42 -7.55 -4.80
N LYS A 24 2.98 -8.07 -3.64
CA LYS A 24 2.27 -7.28 -2.63
C LYS A 24 3.14 -6.20 -2.00
N GLN A 25 4.40 -6.52 -1.68
CA GLN A 25 5.34 -5.57 -1.09
C GLN A 25 5.64 -4.40 -2.03
N ARG A 26 5.84 -4.67 -3.34
CA ARG A 26 6.05 -3.62 -4.34
C ARG A 26 4.86 -2.67 -4.44
N LYS A 27 3.62 -3.19 -4.42
CA LYS A 27 2.40 -2.36 -4.46
C LYS A 27 2.32 -1.46 -3.22
N ALA A 28 2.59 -1.99 -2.03
CA ALA A 28 2.58 -1.21 -0.78
C ALA A 28 3.66 -0.11 -0.77
N MET A 29 4.88 -0.41 -1.25
CA MET A 29 5.95 0.60 -1.36
C MET A 29 5.58 1.71 -2.36
N ALA A 30 5.01 1.35 -3.51
CA ALA A 30 4.57 2.32 -4.50
C ALA A 30 3.47 3.24 -3.96
N GLN A 31 2.48 2.70 -3.26
CA GLN A 31 1.41 3.48 -2.63
C GLN A 31 1.95 4.44 -1.56
N GLN A 32 2.91 3.99 -0.75
CA GLN A 32 3.52 4.83 0.26
C GLN A 32 4.37 5.96 -0.36
N GLN A 33 5.09 5.68 -1.45
CA GLN A 33 5.81 6.69 -2.21
C GLN A 33 4.87 7.72 -2.84
N GLU A 34 3.75 7.26 -3.41
CA GLU A 34 2.72 8.12 -3.99
C GLU A 34 2.09 9.06 -2.96
N LEU A 35 1.74 8.52 -1.78
CA LEU A 35 1.26 9.32 -0.66
C LEU A 35 2.28 10.40 -0.29
N GLN A 36 3.54 10.02 -0.09
CA GLN A 36 4.62 10.93 0.27
C GLN A 36 4.82 12.04 -0.76
N ASN A 37 4.69 11.72 -2.05
CA ASN A 37 4.80 12.69 -3.14
C ASN A 37 3.56 13.61 -3.24
N SER A 38 2.41 13.16 -2.76
CA SER A 38 1.16 13.94 -2.77
C SER A 38 1.05 14.96 -1.63
N LEU A 39 1.96 14.92 -0.65
CA LEU A 39 1.95 15.82 0.50
C LEU A 39 2.29 17.24 0.09
N THR A 40 1.46 18.18 0.52
CA THR A 40 1.62 19.62 0.31
C THR A 40 1.47 20.40 1.62
N ALA A 41 2.00 21.61 1.68
CA ALA A 41 1.78 22.53 2.80
C ALA A 41 0.27 22.70 3.09
N GLY A 42 -0.09 22.71 4.37
CA GLY A 42 -1.47 22.74 4.87
C GLY A 42 -2.10 21.36 5.10
N ASP A 43 -1.48 20.28 4.65
CA ASP A 43 -2.02 18.94 4.86
C ASP A 43 -1.94 18.52 6.32
N ARG A 44 -3.04 17.97 6.85
CA ARG A 44 -3.04 17.29 8.14
C ARG A 44 -2.51 15.87 7.94
N VAL A 45 -1.53 15.47 8.74
CA VAL A 45 -0.85 14.17 8.60
C VAL A 45 -0.74 13.44 9.93
N MET A 46 -0.63 12.12 9.84
CA MET A 46 -0.25 11.25 10.94
C MET A 46 1.08 10.53 10.59
N THR A 47 2.05 10.60 11.49
CA THR A 47 3.32 9.88 11.37
C THR A 47 3.17 8.42 11.77
N SER A 48 4.16 7.59 11.42
CA SER A 48 4.19 6.17 11.78
C SER A 48 4.24 5.90 13.30
N SER A 49 4.66 6.87 14.11
CA SER A 49 4.64 6.78 15.59
C SER A 49 3.31 7.24 16.21
N GLY A 50 2.36 7.70 15.40
CA GLY A 50 1.05 8.18 15.85
C GLY A 50 1.02 9.68 16.20
N LEU A 51 2.06 10.44 15.84
CA LEU A 51 2.05 11.90 16.01
C LEU A 51 1.20 12.53 14.90
N TYR A 52 0.32 13.45 15.29
CA TYR A 52 -0.45 14.27 14.38
C TYR A 52 0.18 15.65 14.27
N GLY A 53 0.09 16.24 13.08
CA GLY A 53 0.54 17.60 12.83
C GLY A 53 0.08 18.11 11.48
N THR A 54 0.44 19.34 11.19
CA THR A 54 0.14 20.01 9.92
C THR A 54 1.44 20.26 9.16
N VAL A 55 1.47 19.95 7.88
CA VAL A 55 2.62 20.20 7.01
C VAL A 55 2.78 21.71 6.81
N VAL A 56 3.96 22.24 7.10
CA VAL A 56 4.31 23.66 6.90
C VAL A 56 5.05 23.83 5.59
N GLU A 57 6.05 22.99 5.35
CA GLU A 57 6.92 23.02 4.17
C GLU A 57 7.34 21.61 3.78
N THR A 58 7.64 21.43 2.50
CA THR A 58 7.94 20.13 1.89
C THR A 58 9.19 20.22 1.02
N ASP A 59 10.21 19.43 1.32
CA ASP A 59 11.46 19.30 0.54
C ASP A 59 11.59 17.89 -0.04
N GLU A 60 12.61 17.64 -0.87
CA GLU A 60 12.79 16.33 -1.55
C GLU A 60 12.79 15.15 -0.55
N ASP A 61 13.62 15.21 0.49
CA ASP A 61 13.77 14.13 1.48
C ASP A 61 13.11 14.42 2.84
N THR A 62 12.85 15.70 3.14
CA THR A 62 12.39 16.17 4.44
C THR A 62 11.03 16.86 4.36
N ILE A 63 10.35 16.91 5.50
CA ILE A 63 9.08 17.59 5.66
C ILE A 63 9.03 18.29 7.02
N ASP A 64 8.60 19.54 7.00
CA ASP A 64 8.41 20.33 8.21
C ASP A 64 6.97 20.21 8.67
N ILE A 65 6.81 19.77 9.91
CA ILE A 65 5.51 19.48 10.53
C ILE A 65 5.37 20.35 11.79
N GLU A 66 4.30 21.14 11.83
CA GLU A 66 3.86 21.85 13.02
C GLU A 66 3.04 20.93 13.92
N ILE A 67 3.47 20.79 15.18
CA ILE A 67 2.88 19.85 16.15
C ILE A 67 2.11 20.56 17.27
N ALA A 68 2.37 21.85 17.45
CA ALA A 68 1.71 22.77 18.37
C ALA A 68 2.00 24.20 17.89
N ASP A 69 1.26 25.19 18.38
CA ASP A 69 1.38 26.58 17.94
C ASP A 69 2.83 27.09 17.95
N GLY A 70 3.38 27.33 16.76
CA GLY A 70 4.74 27.82 16.56
C GLY A 70 5.85 26.78 16.79
N VAL A 71 5.50 25.51 17.01
CA VAL A 71 6.45 24.40 17.19
C VAL A 71 6.54 23.60 15.89
N VAL A 72 7.53 23.94 15.07
CA VAL A 72 7.82 23.25 13.80
C VAL A 72 9.01 22.32 13.99
N THR A 73 8.88 21.10 13.47
CA THR A 73 9.91 20.07 13.54
C THR A 73 10.13 19.43 12.18
N THR A 74 11.38 19.16 11.84
CA THR A 74 11.76 18.54 10.57
C THR A 74 11.84 17.02 10.71
N TRP A 75 11.16 16.32 9.81
CA TRP A 75 11.13 14.86 9.75
C TRP A 75 11.53 14.37 8.37
N LEU A 76 11.91 13.09 8.27
CA LEU A 76 11.97 12.43 6.97
C LEU A 76 10.57 12.38 6.36
N ARG A 77 10.45 12.64 5.06
CA ARG A 77 9.19 12.48 4.33
C ARG A 77 8.63 11.06 4.50
N ALA A 78 9.50 10.07 4.60
CA ALA A 78 9.18 8.67 4.88
C ALA A 78 8.51 8.41 6.24
N ALA A 79 8.57 9.36 7.19
CA ALA A 79 7.93 9.23 8.50
C ALA A 79 6.41 9.42 8.45
N VAL A 80 5.88 10.04 7.39
CA VAL A 80 4.44 10.25 7.21
C VAL A 80 3.77 8.95 6.75
N ARG A 81 2.75 8.53 7.50
CA ARG A 81 2.01 7.29 7.25
C ARG A 81 0.68 7.54 6.54
N GLU A 82 0.01 8.64 6.87
CA GLU A 82 -1.33 8.93 6.37
C GLU A 82 -1.56 10.45 6.27
N LYS A 83 -2.32 10.85 5.25
CA LYS A 83 -2.91 12.19 5.12
C LYS A 83 -4.33 12.13 5.68
N VAL A 84 -4.58 12.87 6.75
CA VAL A 84 -5.86 12.91 7.46
C VAL A 84 -6.78 13.87 6.71
N GLN A 85 -7.86 13.35 6.12
CA GLN A 85 -8.90 14.19 5.55
C GLN A 85 -9.84 14.60 6.68
N GLU A 86 -9.88 15.89 7.01
CA GLU A 86 -10.84 16.42 7.96
C GLU A 86 -12.22 16.46 7.29
N THR A 87 -13.00 15.40 7.47
CA THR A 87 -14.42 15.41 7.13
C THR A 87 -15.12 16.38 8.07
N VAL A 88 -15.47 17.57 7.58
CA VAL A 88 -16.31 18.52 8.30
C VAL A 88 -17.66 17.84 8.57
N ALA A 89 -17.84 17.39 9.81
CA ALA A 89 -19.06 16.75 10.27
C ALA A 89 -20.19 17.79 10.34
N LEU A 90 -21.07 17.78 9.33
CA LEU A 90 -22.46 18.18 9.49
C LEU A 90 -23.26 16.88 9.50
N ASP A 91 -23.81 16.55 10.68
CA ASP A 91 -24.87 15.57 10.97
C ASP A 91 -25.23 14.58 9.85
N GLU A 92 -24.74 13.34 9.95
CA GLU A 92 -25.52 12.11 9.97
C GLU A 92 -24.58 10.89 10.02
N ALA A 93 -24.98 9.89 10.80
CA ALA A 93 -24.28 8.64 10.93
C ALA A 93 -24.34 7.86 9.60
N ASP A 94 -23.22 7.67 8.92
CA ASP A 94 -23.00 6.46 8.11
C ASP A 94 -21.52 6.21 7.80
N GLU A 95 -21.21 4.92 7.87
CA GLU A 95 -20.03 4.17 7.41
C GLU A 95 -18.67 4.83 7.19
N VAL A 96 -17.69 4.26 7.89
CA VAL A 96 -16.27 4.26 7.54
C VAL A 96 -16.09 3.63 6.14
N THR A 97 -16.24 4.41 5.07
CA THR A 97 -15.83 4.00 3.73
C THR A 97 -14.33 4.28 3.57
N HIS A 98 -13.51 3.37 4.08
CA HIS A 98 -12.15 3.23 3.58
C HIS A 98 -12.28 2.58 2.19
N SER A 99 -12.17 3.40 1.14
CA SER A 99 -12.14 2.96 -0.25
C SER A 99 -10.94 2.06 -0.48
N ALA A 100 -11.11 0.79 -0.21
CA ALA A 100 -10.21 -0.29 -0.56
C ALA A 100 -11.04 -1.45 -1.12
N ASP A 101 -11.72 -1.23 -2.24
CA ASP A 101 -12.08 -2.31 -3.17
C ASP A 101 -12.48 -1.72 -4.52
N THR A 102 -11.61 -1.85 -5.52
CA THR A 102 -12.00 -1.76 -6.94
C THR A 102 -11.25 -2.76 -7.83
N GLU A 103 -10.37 -3.61 -7.32
CA GLU A 103 -9.64 -4.57 -8.19
C GLU A 103 -9.91 -6.05 -7.85
N ALA A 104 -11.09 -6.37 -7.32
CA ALA A 104 -11.47 -7.76 -7.02
C ALA A 104 -12.30 -8.46 -8.13
N SER A 105 -12.57 -7.80 -9.28
CA SER A 105 -13.51 -8.36 -10.29
C SER A 105 -12.89 -8.81 -11.63
N GLU A 106 -11.58 -8.65 -11.89
CA GLU A 106 -11.04 -8.91 -13.24
C GLU A 106 -10.08 -10.12 -13.34
N GLU A 107 -9.41 -10.57 -12.27
CA GLU A 107 -8.36 -11.62 -12.41
C GLU A 107 -8.85 -13.09 -12.38
N ILE A 108 -10.15 -13.38 -12.12
CA ILE A 108 -10.64 -14.78 -12.14
C ILE A 108 -10.97 -15.27 -13.56
N LYS A 109 -11.05 -14.39 -14.56
CA LYS A 109 -11.33 -14.81 -15.95
C LYS A 109 -10.11 -15.46 -16.63
N ASP A 110 -8.90 -14.98 -16.36
CA ASP A 110 -7.70 -15.46 -17.06
C ASP A 110 -7.22 -16.86 -16.61
N VAL A 111 -7.55 -17.29 -15.40
CA VAL A 111 -7.17 -18.63 -14.91
C VAL A 111 -8.10 -19.74 -15.45
N VAL A 112 -9.34 -19.40 -15.82
CA VAL A 112 -10.32 -20.39 -16.32
C VAL A 112 -10.15 -20.67 -17.82
N GLU A 113 -9.65 -19.71 -18.61
CA GLU A 113 -9.47 -19.87 -20.06
C GLU A 113 -8.26 -20.76 -20.42
N ALA A 114 -7.19 -20.74 -19.61
CA ALA A 114 -5.98 -21.50 -19.88
C ALA A 114 -6.11 -23.02 -19.63
N ALA A 115 -7.10 -23.46 -18.85
CA ALA A 115 -7.27 -24.87 -18.48
C ALA A 115 -8.10 -25.70 -19.47
N LYS A 116 -8.63 -25.10 -20.56
CA LYS A 116 -9.54 -25.80 -21.49
C LYS A 116 -8.96 -26.20 -22.85
N LYS A 117 -7.69 -25.92 -23.15
CA LYS A 117 -7.15 -26.13 -24.51
C LYS A 117 -6.36 -27.43 -24.74
N ASP A 118 -6.17 -28.27 -23.72
CA ASP A 118 -5.30 -29.45 -23.84
C ASP A 118 -6.05 -30.81 -23.85
N GLU A 119 -7.39 -30.80 -23.96
CA GLU A 119 -8.19 -32.03 -24.00
C GLU A 119 -9.11 -32.14 -25.23
N ASN A 120 -8.67 -31.65 -26.41
CA ASN A 120 -9.30 -32.05 -27.66
C ASN A 120 -8.34 -32.00 -28.86
N SER A 121 -7.31 -32.84 -28.81
CA SER A 121 -6.65 -33.31 -30.03
C SER A 121 -6.15 -34.73 -29.78
N LYS A 122 -7.10 -35.67 -29.90
CA LYS A 122 -6.81 -37.06 -30.22
C LYS A 122 -7.40 -37.33 -31.59
#